data_AF-A0A1X7DRK4-F1
#
_entry.id   AF-A0A1X7DRK4-F1
#
_cell.length_a   1.000
_cell.length_b   1.000
_cell.length_c   1.000
_cell.angle_alpha   90.00
_cell.angle_beta   90.00
_cell.angle_gamma   90.00
#
_symmetry.space_group_name_H-M   'P 1'
#
loop_
_entity.id
_entity.type
_entity.pdbx_description
1 polymer ?
#
loop_
_entity_poly.entity_id
_entity_poly.type
_entity_poly.pdbx_seq_one_letter_code
_entity_poly.pdbx_strand_id
1 'polypeptide(L)'
;MKKLSHLVSPDLLKLPVVLTPRAWQEAVHIENQQDVSAISNRLGDVVLEAYRELNLQPDSDLIHFGLYRLLPDGNSSDRVWLDLKLDRIESPPGVFYLYISLKEEMQTSCP
;
A
#
# COMPACT_ATOMS: atom_id res chain seq x y z
N MET A 1 3.32 -25.03 -12.50
CA MET A 1 3.04 -23.63 -12.13
C MET A 1 1.53 -23.45 -12.12
N LYS A 2 0.91 -23.25 -10.94
CA LYS A 2 -0.53 -22.94 -10.85
C LYS A 2 -0.75 -21.51 -11.35
N LYS A 3 -1.64 -21.35 -12.33
CA LYS A 3 -2.10 -20.05 -12.83
C LYS A 3 -2.79 -19.31 -11.67
N LEU A 4 -2.21 -18.20 -11.21
CA LEU A 4 -2.84 -17.29 -10.22
C LEU A 4 -4.05 -16.51 -10.79
N SER A 5 -4.44 -16.77 -12.03
CA SER A 5 -5.41 -15.97 -12.80
C SER A 5 -6.87 -16.04 -12.33
N HIS A 6 -7.16 -16.74 -11.23
CA HIS A 6 -8.52 -16.85 -10.66
C HIS A 6 -8.67 -16.17 -9.30
N LEU A 7 -7.61 -15.60 -8.74
CA LEU A 7 -7.63 -15.04 -7.39
C LEU A 7 -7.86 -13.53 -7.35
N VAL A 8 -7.86 -12.86 -8.51
CA VAL A 8 -7.91 -11.41 -8.56
C VAL A 8 -9.14 -10.97 -9.31
N SER A 9 -10.09 -10.34 -8.61
CA SER A 9 -11.23 -9.72 -9.28
C SER A 9 -10.72 -8.55 -10.11
N PRO A 10 -10.93 -8.53 -11.45
CA PRO A 10 -10.46 -7.44 -12.31
C PRO A 10 -11.01 -6.08 -11.89
N ASP A 11 -12.12 -6.05 -11.18
CA ASP A 11 -12.76 -4.82 -10.71
C ASP A 11 -12.07 -4.23 -9.49
N LEU A 12 -11.40 -5.06 -8.67
CA LEU A 12 -10.64 -4.58 -7.53
C LEU A 12 -9.33 -3.91 -7.97
N LEU A 13 -8.67 -4.42 -9.03
CA LEU A 13 -7.44 -3.83 -9.59
C LEU A 13 -7.61 -2.44 -10.23
N LYS A 14 -8.84 -1.92 -10.29
CA LYS A 14 -9.15 -0.61 -10.89
C LYS A 14 -9.24 0.50 -9.85
N LEU A 15 -9.23 0.17 -8.55
CA LEU A 15 -9.45 1.15 -7.49
C LEU A 15 -8.22 2.06 -7.35
N PRO A 16 -8.35 3.39 -7.45
CA PRO A 16 -7.22 4.30 -7.21
C PRO A 16 -6.59 4.05 -5.85
N VAL A 17 -5.27 4.17 -5.74
CA VAL A 17 -4.54 4.01 -4.48
C VAL A 17 -4.00 5.36 -4.02
N VAL A 18 -4.25 5.69 -2.76
CA VAL A 18 -3.77 6.90 -2.08
C VAL A 18 -2.99 6.47 -0.84
N LEU A 19 -1.80 7.02 -0.64
CA LEU A 19 -1.02 6.81 0.58
C LEU A 19 -1.08 8.08 1.46
N THR A 20 -1.14 7.92 2.78
CA THR A 20 -0.87 9.04 3.69
C THR A 20 0.55 9.55 3.50
N PRO A 21 0.84 10.82 3.85
CA PRO A 21 2.21 11.33 3.84
C PRO A 21 3.18 10.47 4.68
N ARG A 22 2.71 9.95 5.82
CA ARG A 22 3.52 9.07 6.69
C ARG A 22 3.75 7.70 6.06
N ALA A 23 2.73 7.08 5.48
CA ALA A 23 2.90 5.82 4.76
C ALA A 23 3.82 5.97 3.55
N TRP A 24 3.72 7.08 2.80
CA TRP A 24 4.66 7.39 1.73
C TRP A 24 6.09 7.52 2.23
N GLN A 25 6.29 8.29 3.30
CA GLN A 25 7.62 8.52 3.89
C GLN A 25 8.26 7.21 4.35
N GLU A 26 7.50 6.33 4.98
CA GLU A 26 8.05 5.07 5.48
C GLU A 26 8.20 4.02 4.38
N ALA A 27 7.23 3.89 3.48
CA ALA A 27 7.17 2.76 2.56
C ALA A 27 7.85 3.04 1.21
N VAL A 28 7.85 4.29 0.74
CA VAL A 28 8.21 4.65 -0.64
C VAL A 28 9.43 5.56 -0.72
N HIS A 29 9.50 6.56 0.17
CA HIS A 29 10.56 7.55 0.14
C HIS A 29 11.96 6.96 0.33
N ILE A 30 12.93 7.59 -0.32
CA ILE A 30 14.36 7.33 -0.22
C ILE A 30 15.05 8.68 -0.11
N GLU A 31 15.90 8.86 0.89
CA GLU A 31 16.55 10.16 1.16
C GLU A 31 17.54 10.54 0.06
N ASN A 32 18.30 9.57 -0.45
CA ASN A 32 19.20 9.77 -1.59
C ASN A 32 18.45 9.55 -2.91
N GLN A 33 17.81 10.60 -3.41
CA GLN A 33 16.87 10.60 -4.55
C GLN A 33 17.48 10.27 -5.92
N GLN A 34 18.72 9.78 -6.00
CA GLN A 34 19.38 9.50 -7.27
C GLN A 34 18.85 8.25 -7.98
N ASP A 35 18.04 7.42 -7.31
CA ASP A 35 17.49 6.19 -7.88
C ASP A 35 15.95 6.20 -7.95
N VAL A 36 15.42 6.79 -9.03
CA VAL A 36 13.99 6.77 -9.36
C VAL A 36 13.46 5.34 -9.53
N SER A 37 14.32 4.40 -9.95
CA SER A 37 13.92 2.99 -10.11
C SER A 37 13.65 2.34 -8.75
N ALA A 38 14.44 2.66 -7.72
CA ALA A 38 14.21 2.19 -6.37
C ALA A 38 12.91 2.75 -5.78
N ILE A 39 12.60 4.03 -5.99
CA ILE A 39 11.31 4.62 -5.59
C ILE A 39 10.15 3.89 -6.29
N SER A 40 10.28 3.65 -7.60
CA SER A 40 9.24 2.97 -8.38
C SER A 40 9.02 1.52 -7.91
N ASN A 41 10.09 0.81 -7.58
CA ASN A 41 10.01 -0.56 -7.05
C ASN A 41 9.33 -0.58 -5.68
N ARG A 42 9.72 0.32 -4.77
CA ARG A 42 9.10 0.42 -3.44
C ARG A 42 7.60 0.73 -3.53
N LEU A 43 7.21 1.68 -4.39
CA LEU A 43 5.80 1.97 -4.64
C LEU A 43 5.05 0.76 -5.23
N GLY A 44 5.67 0.08 -6.19
CA GLY A 44 5.13 -1.14 -6.80
C GLY A 44 4.88 -2.25 -5.77
N ASP A 45 5.82 -2.48 -4.86
CA ASP A 45 5.71 -3.48 -3.80
C ASP A 45 4.53 -3.17 -2.86
N VAL A 46 4.38 -1.91 -2.44
CA VAL A 46 3.26 -1.48 -1.56
C VAL A 46 1.90 -1.71 -2.25
N VAL A 47 1.77 -1.24 -3.49
CA VAL A 47 0.52 -1.34 -4.25
C VAL A 47 0.17 -2.79 -4.55
N LEU A 48 1.16 -3.60 -4.93
CA LEU A 48 0.96 -5.01 -5.22
C LEU A 48 0.49 -5.78 -3.98
N GLU A 49 1.08 -5.53 -2.82
CA GLU A 49 0.70 -6.21 -1.58
C GLU A 49 -0.69 -5.77 -1.10
N ALA A 50 -1.01 -4.48 -1.19
CA ALA A 50 -2.35 -3.97 -0.90
C ALA A 50 -3.43 -4.65 -1.76
N TYR A 51 -3.20 -4.79 -3.07
CA TYR A 51 -4.12 -5.51 -3.94
C TYR A 51 -4.18 -7.00 -3.64
N ARG A 52 -3.06 -7.63 -3.30
CA ARG A 52 -3.06 -9.05 -2.90
C ARG A 52 -3.98 -9.26 -1.69
N GLU A 53 -3.82 -8.44 -0.67
CA GLU A 53 -4.60 -8.52 0.56
C GLU A 53 -6.08 -8.23 0.34
N LEU A 54 -6.39 -7.20 -0.47
CA LEU A 54 -7.77 -6.91 -0.89
C LEU A 54 -8.42 -8.09 -1.61
N ASN A 55 -7.67 -8.80 -2.46
CA ASN A 55 -8.20 -9.98 -3.14
C ASN A 55 -8.43 -11.17 -2.21
N LEU A 56 -7.66 -11.29 -1.13
CA LEU A 56 -7.89 -12.31 -0.11
C LEU A 56 -9.11 -11.98 0.76
N GLN A 57 -9.46 -10.70 0.87
CA GLN A 57 -10.49 -10.18 1.76
C GLN A 57 -11.40 -9.16 1.01
N PRO A 58 -12.08 -9.58 -0.08
CA PRO A 58 -12.74 -8.66 -1.02
C PRO A 58 -13.92 -7.90 -0.43
N ASP A 59 -14.52 -8.42 0.64
CA ASP A 59 -15.67 -7.84 1.34
C ASP A 59 -15.25 -6.99 2.55
N SER A 60 -13.95 -6.84 2.82
CA SER A 60 -13.48 -6.04 3.95
C SER A 60 -13.25 -4.59 3.57
N ASP A 61 -13.83 -3.68 4.36
CA ASP A 61 -13.58 -2.25 4.22
C ASP A 61 -12.27 -1.81 4.88
N LEU A 62 -11.73 -2.61 5.81
CA LEU A 62 -10.47 -2.36 6.51
C LEU A 62 -9.63 -3.63 6.55
N ILE A 63 -8.38 -3.55 6.07
CA ILE A 63 -7.43 -4.67 6.06
C ILE A 63 -6.13 -4.24 6.72
N HIS A 64 -5.68 -4.98 7.73
CA HIS A 64 -4.32 -4.84 8.27
C HIS A 64 -3.36 -5.73 7.51
N PHE A 65 -2.25 -5.16 7.07
CA PHE A 65 -1.23 -5.89 6.33
C PHE A 65 0.15 -5.30 6.64
N GLY A 66 1.19 -5.90 6.07
CA GLY A 66 2.52 -5.34 6.18
C GLY A 66 3.48 -5.92 5.17
N LEU A 67 4.65 -5.31 5.08
CA LEU A 67 5.71 -5.74 4.16
C LEU A 67 7.08 -5.46 4.75
N TYR A 68 8.06 -6.23 4.28
CA TYR A 68 9.47 -6.03 4.61
C TYR A 68 10.07 -4.99 3.67
N ARG A 69 10.50 -3.84 4.20
CA ARG A 69 11.13 -2.75 3.45
C ARG A 69 12.56 -2.49 3.93
N LEU A 70 13.35 -1.84 3.09
CA LEU A 70 14.57 -1.16 3.54
C LEU A 70 14.20 0.19 4.17
N LEU A 71 15.00 0.67 5.12
CA LEU A 71 14.80 2.00 5.70
C LEU A 71 15.00 3.11 4.63
N PRO A 72 14.42 4.31 4.83
CA PRO A 72 14.50 5.40 3.86
C PRO A 72 15.92 5.97 3.69
N ASP A 73 16.73 5.90 4.75
CA ASP A 73 18.11 6.39 4.78
C ASP A 73 19.09 5.49 3.99
N GLY A 74 18.68 4.24 3.68
CA GLY A 74 19.49 3.28 2.94
C GLY A 74 20.76 2.83 3.67
N ASN A 75 20.91 3.16 4.96
CA ASN A 75 22.14 2.90 5.71
C ASN A 75 22.28 1.43 6.15
N SER A 76 21.21 0.64 6.01
CA SER A 76 21.19 -0.79 6.28
C SER A 76 20.59 -1.56 5.11
N SER A 77 21.17 -2.73 4.83
CA SER A 77 20.56 -3.74 3.96
C SER A 77 19.51 -4.58 4.66
N ASP A 78 19.34 -4.41 5.98
CA ASP A 78 18.34 -5.13 6.75
C ASP A 78 16.94 -4.63 6.39
N ARG A 79 16.05 -5.59 6.18
CA ARG A 79 14.65 -5.28 5.96
C ARG A 79 13.91 -5.23 7.28
N VAL A 80 13.16 -4.17 7.49
CA VAL A 80 12.31 -3.94 8.66
C VAL A 80 10.85 -4.17 8.26
N TRP A 81 10.10 -4.81 9.15
CA TRP A 81 8.66 -4.97 8.98
C TRP A 81 7.95 -3.62 9.12
N LEU A 82 7.06 -3.31 8.19
CA LEU A 82 6.19 -2.13 8.24
C LEU A 82 4.74 -2.58 8.33
N ASP A 83 4.09 -2.25 9.45
CA ASP A 83 2.65 -2.46 9.63
C ASP A 83 1.84 -1.32 8.98
N LEU A 84 0.95 -1.70 8.07
CA LEU A 84 0.07 -0.83 7.31
C LEU A 84 -1.40 -1.23 7.53
N LYS A 85 -2.28 -0.33 7.14
CA LYS A 85 -3.69 -0.63 6.95
C LYS A 85 -4.18 -0.09 5.62
N LEU A 86 -5.16 -0.77 5.06
CA LEU A 86 -5.84 -0.45 3.82
C LEU A 86 -7.32 -0.23 4.13
N ASP A 87 -7.79 0.99 3.93
CA ASP A 87 -9.20 1.36 4.02
C ASP A 87 -9.78 1.48 2.60
N ARG A 88 -10.93 0.86 2.35
CA ARG A 88 -11.72 1.08 1.13
C ARG A 88 -12.70 2.22 1.38
N ILE A 89 -12.45 3.37 0.77
CA ILE A 89 -13.24 4.58 0.99
C ILE A 89 -14.15 4.83 -0.19
N GLU A 90 -15.42 5.10 0.09
CA GLU A 90 -16.39 5.60 -0.88
C GLU A 90 -16.46 7.13 -0.81
N SER A 91 -16.04 7.83 -1.87
CA SER A 91 -16.20 9.28 -1.98
C SER A 91 -15.87 9.76 -3.40
N PRO A 92 -16.81 10.37 -4.15
CA PRO A 92 -18.25 10.53 -3.85
C PRO A 92 -19.02 9.19 -3.91
N PRO A 93 -20.34 9.16 -3.62
CA PRO A 93 -21.12 7.92 -3.70
C PRO A 93 -20.96 7.20 -5.04
N GLY A 94 -20.71 5.89 -4.99
CA GLY A 94 -20.42 5.03 -6.13
C GLY A 94 -18.97 5.04 -6.61
N VAL A 95 -18.10 5.88 -6.05
CA VAL A 95 -16.67 5.96 -6.40
C VAL A 95 -15.83 5.49 -5.21
N PHE A 96 -15.07 4.42 -5.43
CA PHE A 96 -14.23 3.82 -4.40
C PHE A 96 -12.75 4.04 -4.70
N TYR A 97 -11.96 4.23 -3.64
CA TYR A 97 -10.51 4.20 -3.69
C TYR A 97 -9.94 3.49 -2.47
N LEU A 98 -8.67 3.11 -2.59
CA LEU A 98 -7.88 2.44 -1.58
C LEU A 98 -7.02 3.47 -0.86
N TYR A 99 -7.14 3.55 0.45
CA TYR A 99 -6.40 4.47 1.29
C TYR A 99 -5.45 3.70 2.20
N ILE A 100 -4.15 3.85 1.96
CA ILE A 100 -3.10 3.16 2.69
C ILE A 100 -2.49 4.12 3.70
N SER A 101 -2.46 3.69 4.97
CA SER A 101 -1.88 4.46 6.07
C SER A 101 -1.08 3.54 6.99
N LEU A 102 -0.29 4.11 7.92
CA LEU A 102 0.34 3.27 8.94
C LEU A 102 -0.76 2.66 9.84
N LYS A 103 -0.55 1.44 10.32
CA LYS A 103 -1.53 0.76 11.19
C LYS A 103 -1.90 1.59 12.43
N GLU A 104 -0.91 2.27 13.01
CA GLU A 104 -1.06 3.12 14.20
C GLU A 104 -1.53 4.55 13.88
N GLU A 105 -1.60 4.92 12.60
CA GLU A 105 -2.02 6.26 12.20
C GLU A 105 -3.53 6.41 12.44
N MET A 106 -3.88 7.30 13.37
CA MET A 106 -5.27 7.72 13.53
C MET A 106 -5.69 8.50 12.29
N GLN A 107 -6.85 8.15 11.75
CA GLN A 107 -7.40 8.84 10.59
C GLN A 107 -7.73 10.27 11.01
N THR A 108 -6.87 11.22 10.64
CA THR A 108 -7.24 12.62 10.71
C THR A 108 -8.26 12.83 9.60
N SER A 109 -9.50 13.17 9.97
CA SER A 109 -10.56 13.53 9.05
C SER A 109 -10.01 14.40 7.91
N CYS A 110 -10.38 14.11 6.66
CA CYS A 110 -10.09 15.03 5.56
C CYS A 110 -10.53 16.46 5.95
N PRO A 111 -9.74 17.50 5.65
CA PRO A 111 -10.23 18.88 5.67
C PRO A 111 -11.35 19.09 4.65
#